data_AF-A0A662GZ30-F1
#
_entry.id   AF-A0A662GZ30-F1
#
_cell.length_a   1.000
_cell.length_b   1.000
_cell.length_c   1.000
_cell.angle_alpha   90.00
_cell.angle_beta   90.00
_cell.angle_gamma   90.00
#
_symmetry.space_group_name_H-M   'P 1'
#
loop_
_entity.id
_entity.type
_entity.pdbx_description
1 polymer ?
#
loop_
_entity_poly.entity_id
_entity_poly.type
_entity_poly.pdbx_seq_one_letter_code
_entity_poly.pdbx_strand_id
1 'polypeptide(L)'
;MNDDELDDIISAAKEAGAYGVVVGGLRVTRRILERLERLGLNTREIRRRLTSKPVGAAQVPVATEDLKREAIEEAKRRGLVPFRSACCANTYNVLLQRGVRIPCAGLCFLTGFCTSCPVNCRGIEVEVDEEDLRYAVKRLSGEAPEEVGVAGPVVYVRLKAASRSRARRVARELRVLEPLIRKRVAVLTRGEPCLSSG
;
A
#
# COMPACT_ATOMS: atom_id res chain seq x y z
N MET A 1 17.82 1.13 -14.41
CA MET A 1 17.11 2.15 -15.17
C MET A 1 17.82 3.44 -14.86
N ASN A 2 18.50 3.97 -15.86
CA ASN A 2 18.95 5.35 -15.82
C ASN A 2 17.76 6.24 -16.21
N ASP A 3 17.76 7.49 -15.79
CA ASP A 3 16.64 8.40 -16.06
C ASP A 3 16.52 8.67 -17.58
N ASP A 4 17.65 8.63 -18.29
CA ASP A 4 17.75 8.78 -19.74
C ASP A 4 16.99 7.71 -20.54
N GLU A 5 16.77 6.51 -19.98
CA GLU A 5 16.08 5.40 -20.65
C GLU A 5 14.58 5.35 -20.32
N LEU A 6 14.13 6.14 -19.34
CA LEU A 6 12.77 6.06 -18.82
C LEU A 6 11.72 6.34 -19.91
N ASP A 7 11.94 7.37 -20.71
CA ASP A 7 11.04 7.78 -21.77
C ASP A 7 10.92 6.72 -22.87
N ASP A 8 12.06 6.16 -23.29
CA ASP A 8 12.13 5.10 -24.30
C ASP A 8 11.42 3.83 -23.81
N ILE A 9 11.64 3.43 -22.55
CA ILE A 9 11.00 2.25 -21.96
C ILE A 9 9.49 2.44 -21.86
N ILE A 10 9.02 3.60 -21.41
CA ILE A 10 7.59 3.90 -21.31
C ILE A 10 6.94 3.95 -22.68
N SER A 11 7.60 4.57 -23.67
CA SER A 11 7.12 4.66 -25.05
C SER A 11 7.01 3.27 -25.68
N ALA A 12 8.08 2.47 -25.60
CA ALA A 12 8.07 1.09 -26.11
C ALA A 12 7.00 0.23 -25.43
N ALA A 13 6.80 0.39 -24.11
CA ALA A 13 5.74 -0.32 -23.41
C ALA A 13 4.33 0.08 -23.89
N LYS A 14 4.10 1.37 -24.15
CA LYS A 14 2.83 1.86 -24.68
C LYS A 14 2.56 1.32 -26.08
N GLU A 15 3.56 1.36 -26.96
CA GLU A 15 3.49 0.83 -28.33
C GLU A 15 3.21 -0.67 -28.33
N ALA A 16 3.78 -1.42 -27.38
CA ALA A 16 3.49 -2.83 -27.16
C ALA A 16 2.09 -3.11 -26.56
N GLY A 17 1.29 -2.07 -26.30
CA GLY A 17 -0.09 -2.21 -25.82
C GLY A 17 -0.24 -2.24 -24.29
N ALA A 18 0.76 -1.77 -23.53
CA ALA A 18 0.63 -1.65 -22.08
C ALA A 18 -0.49 -0.67 -21.70
N TYR A 19 -1.24 -1.01 -20.66
CA TYR A 19 -2.28 -0.15 -20.07
C TYR A 19 -1.80 0.65 -18.87
N GLY A 20 -0.68 0.25 -18.26
CA GLY A 20 -0.13 0.91 -17.09
C GLY A 20 1.24 0.38 -16.71
N VAL A 21 1.89 1.05 -15.75
CA VAL A 21 3.27 0.79 -15.35
C VAL A 21 3.35 0.67 -13.83
N VAL A 22 4.06 -0.35 -13.34
CA VAL A 22 4.34 -0.50 -11.92
C VAL A 22 5.68 0.16 -11.59
N VAL A 23 5.62 1.28 -10.89
CA VAL A 23 6.78 2.06 -10.45
C VAL A 23 7.24 1.52 -9.08
N GLY A 24 8.16 0.55 -9.13
CA GLY A 24 8.74 -0.11 -7.97
C GLY A 24 9.87 0.68 -7.31
N GLY A 25 10.31 0.21 -6.13
CA GLY A 25 11.54 0.69 -5.49
C GLY A 25 12.70 -0.25 -5.75
N LEU A 26 13.93 0.27 -5.66
CA LEU A 26 15.15 -0.52 -5.75
C LEU A 26 15.66 -0.88 -4.35
N ARG A 27 16.02 -2.16 -4.18
CA ARG A 27 16.77 -2.65 -3.02
C ARG A 27 18.01 -3.37 -3.50
N VAL A 28 19.10 -3.22 -2.77
CA VAL A 28 20.38 -3.86 -3.10
C VAL A 28 20.96 -4.59 -1.90
N THR A 29 21.74 -5.63 -2.18
CA THR A 29 22.62 -6.29 -1.23
C THR A 29 24.07 -5.98 -1.58
N ARG A 30 25.01 -6.29 -0.68
CA ARG A 30 26.45 -6.22 -0.98
C ARG A 30 26.80 -6.99 -2.26
N ARG A 31 26.29 -8.22 -2.39
CA ARG A 31 26.53 -9.09 -3.55
C ARG A 31 25.98 -8.50 -4.85
N ILE A 32 24.84 -7.80 -4.81
CA ILE A 32 24.28 -7.13 -6.00
C ILE A 32 25.23 -6.01 -6.44
N LEU A 33 25.68 -5.15 -5.53
CA LEU A 33 26.61 -4.05 -5.85
C LEU A 33 27.93 -4.57 -6.44
N GLU A 34 28.54 -5.58 -5.81
CA GLU A 34 29.78 -6.18 -6.31
C GLU A 34 29.62 -6.81 -7.69
N ARG A 35 28.47 -7.42 -7.98
CA ARG A 35 28.18 -7.98 -9.31
C ARG A 35 28.06 -6.90 -10.37
N LEU A 36 27.35 -5.81 -10.08
CA LEU A 36 27.22 -4.67 -10.99
C LEU A 36 28.59 -4.06 -11.31
N GLU A 37 29.43 -3.87 -10.29
CA GLU A 37 30.79 -3.34 -10.44
C GLU A 37 31.69 -4.25 -11.28
N ARG A 38 31.60 -5.58 -11.10
CA ARG A 38 32.35 -6.55 -11.92
C ARG A 38 31.93 -6.55 -13.39
N LEU A 39 30.69 -6.16 -13.68
CA LEU A 39 30.19 -5.98 -15.05
C LEU A 39 30.57 -4.61 -15.64
N GLY A 40 31.34 -3.79 -14.93
CA GLY A 40 31.75 -2.46 -15.37
C GLY A 40 30.68 -1.38 -15.19
N LEU A 41 29.57 -1.67 -14.48
CA LEU A 41 28.51 -0.69 -14.23
C LEU A 41 28.89 0.26 -13.11
N ASN A 42 28.64 1.55 -13.31
CA ASN A 42 28.89 2.58 -12.30
C ASN A 42 27.82 2.53 -11.19
N THR A 43 28.22 2.13 -9.98
CA THR A 43 27.34 2.03 -8.81
C THR A 43 27.41 3.24 -7.87
N ARG A 44 28.16 4.29 -8.23
CA ARG A 44 28.39 5.47 -7.36
C ARG A 44 27.07 6.12 -6.95
N GLU A 45 26.14 6.28 -7.89
CA GLU A 45 24.84 6.88 -7.66
C GLU A 45 23.99 6.03 -6.70
N ILE A 46 23.94 4.71 -6.94
CA ILE A 46 23.23 3.75 -6.08
C ILE A 46 23.76 3.85 -4.66
N ARG A 47 25.09 3.82 -4.49
CA ARG A 47 25.76 3.91 -3.17
C ARG A 47 25.45 5.22 -2.44
N ARG A 48 25.43 6.35 -3.16
CA ARG A 48 25.07 7.66 -2.59
C ARG A 48 23.65 7.69 -2.04
N ARG A 49 22.72 6.98 -2.69
CA ARG A 49 21.30 6.93 -2.33
C ARG A 49 20.95 5.85 -1.30
N LEU A 50 21.92 5.09 -0.78
CA LEU A 50 21.63 4.07 0.22
C LEU A 50 21.26 4.70 1.57
N THR A 51 20.21 4.19 2.19
CA THR A 51 19.81 4.62 3.54
C THR A 51 20.75 4.09 4.62
N SER A 52 21.54 3.05 4.31
CA SER A 52 22.51 2.43 5.21
C SER A 52 23.51 1.57 4.43
N LYS A 53 24.61 1.15 5.08
CA LYS A 53 25.58 0.25 4.44
C LYS A 53 25.04 -1.19 4.41
N PRO A 54 25.05 -1.90 3.27
CA PRO A 54 24.65 -3.30 3.21
C PRO A 54 25.67 -4.18 3.94
N VAL A 55 25.18 -5.01 4.88
CA VAL A 55 26.00 -5.97 5.64
C VAL A 55 25.46 -7.39 5.39
N GLY A 56 26.35 -8.32 5.07
CA GLY A 56 25.98 -9.71 4.75
C GLY A 56 24.94 -9.80 3.62
N ALA A 57 23.84 -10.50 3.89
CA ALA A 57 22.73 -10.71 2.96
C ALA A 57 21.60 -9.66 3.08
N ALA A 58 21.76 -8.63 3.91
CA ALA A 58 20.72 -7.63 4.14
C ALA A 58 20.37 -6.87 2.85
N GLN A 59 19.07 -6.72 2.59
CA GLN A 59 18.57 -5.84 1.54
C GLN A 59 18.40 -4.42 2.08
N VAL A 60 19.08 -3.47 1.46
CA VAL A 60 19.00 -2.05 1.80
C VAL A 60 18.23 -1.32 0.70
N PRO A 61 17.24 -0.48 1.04
CA PRO A 61 16.54 0.34 0.08
C PRO A 61 17.45 1.45 -0.49
N VAL A 62 17.24 1.76 -1.77
CA VAL A 62 17.84 2.90 -2.46
C VAL A 62 16.80 4.01 -2.50
N ALA A 63 17.16 5.20 -2.01
CA ALA A 63 16.31 6.38 -2.03
C ALA A 63 16.05 6.82 -3.49
N THR A 64 14.81 6.59 -3.94
CA THR A 64 14.39 6.72 -5.34
C THR A 64 13.07 7.50 -5.48
N GLU A 65 12.65 8.23 -4.45
CA GLU A 65 11.32 8.87 -4.43
C GLU A 65 11.18 9.99 -5.50
N ASP A 66 12.25 10.72 -5.74
CA ASP A 66 12.41 11.65 -6.86
C ASP A 66 12.21 10.95 -8.21
N LEU A 67 12.96 9.87 -8.46
CA LEU A 67 12.89 9.12 -9.71
C LEU A 67 11.52 8.46 -9.93
N LYS A 68 10.91 7.96 -8.86
CA LYS A 68 9.55 7.41 -8.92
C LYS A 68 8.52 8.46 -9.28
N ARG A 69 8.69 9.69 -8.78
CA ARG A 69 7.77 10.79 -9.12
C ARG A 69 7.88 11.15 -10.59
N GLU A 70 9.10 11.23 -11.10
CA GLU A 70 9.36 11.47 -12.53
C GLU A 70 8.73 10.38 -13.40
N ALA A 71 8.97 9.11 -13.08
CA ALA A 71 8.36 7.97 -13.79
C ALA A 71 6.82 7.99 -13.77
N ILE A 72 6.21 8.41 -12.65
CA ILE A 72 4.75 8.53 -12.53
C ILE A 72 4.23 9.63 -13.46
N GLU A 73 4.89 10.78 -13.51
CA GLU A 73 4.44 11.89 -14.34
C GLU A 73 4.67 11.60 -15.83
N GLU A 74 5.78 10.96 -16.21
CA GLU A 74 6.00 10.52 -17.59
C GLU A 74 4.97 9.48 -18.04
N ALA A 75 4.69 8.48 -17.20
CA ALA A 75 3.65 7.48 -17.51
C ALA A 75 2.29 8.15 -17.75
N LYS A 76 1.90 9.15 -16.94
CA LYS A 76 0.66 9.91 -17.15
C LYS A 76 0.67 10.68 -18.47
N ARG A 77 1.77 11.39 -18.78
CA ARG A 77 1.93 12.15 -20.04
C ARG A 77 1.72 11.26 -21.25
N ARG A 78 2.19 10.02 -21.19
CA ARG A 78 2.08 9.01 -22.26
C ARG A 78 0.75 8.24 -22.26
N GLY A 79 -0.20 8.61 -21.39
CA GLY A 79 -1.52 7.96 -21.31
C GLY A 79 -1.46 6.53 -20.79
N LEU A 80 -0.48 6.23 -19.92
CA LEU A 80 -0.41 5.00 -19.13
C LEU A 80 -0.87 5.28 -17.69
N VAL A 81 -1.44 4.27 -17.04
CA VAL A 81 -1.83 4.36 -15.64
C VAL A 81 -0.64 3.98 -14.74
N PRO A 82 -0.06 4.90 -13.95
CA PRO A 82 1.02 4.56 -13.04
C PRO A 82 0.50 3.90 -11.76
N PHE A 83 1.20 2.87 -11.29
CA PHE A 83 0.93 2.19 -10.02
C PHE A 83 2.19 2.20 -9.16
N ARG A 84 2.09 2.64 -7.90
CA ARG A 84 3.22 2.53 -6.95
C ARG A 84 3.39 1.12 -6.35
N SER A 85 2.47 0.20 -6.65
CA SER A 85 2.51 -1.17 -6.16
C SER A 85 1.83 -2.14 -7.12
N ALA A 86 2.30 -3.39 -7.10
CA ALA A 86 1.73 -4.48 -7.88
C ALA A 86 0.26 -4.78 -7.50
N CYS A 87 -0.13 -4.55 -6.23
CA CYS A 87 -1.52 -4.78 -5.82
C CYS A 87 -2.50 -3.82 -6.51
N CYS A 88 -2.10 -2.57 -6.79
CA CYS A 88 -2.91 -1.63 -7.56
C CYS A 88 -3.06 -2.09 -9.02
N ALA A 89 -1.98 -2.57 -9.64
CA ALA A 89 -2.02 -3.11 -11.01
C ALA A 89 -2.96 -4.32 -11.11
N ASN A 90 -2.89 -5.25 -10.15
CA ASN A 90 -3.80 -6.40 -10.11
C ASN A 90 -5.27 -5.98 -9.98
N THR A 91 -5.54 -4.97 -9.15
CA THR A 91 -6.90 -4.44 -8.99
C THR A 91 -7.41 -3.80 -10.29
N TYR A 92 -6.53 -3.10 -11.01
CA TYR A 92 -6.86 -2.53 -12.31
C TYR A 92 -7.10 -3.62 -13.38
N ASN A 93 -6.34 -4.72 -13.35
CA ASN A 93 -6.59 -5.86 -14.23
C ASN A 93 -7.99 -6.46 -14.01
N VAL A 94 -8.46 -6.55 -12.76
CA VAL A 94 -9.84 -6.99 -12.46
C VAL A 94 -10.86 -6.04 -13.07
N LEU A 95 -10.64 -4.72 -12.97
CA LEU A 95 -11.50 -3.74 -13.63
C LEU A 95 -11.52 -3.94 -15.15
N LEU A 96 -10.37 -4.07 -15.80
CA LEU A 96 -10.29 -4.23 -17.25
C LEU A 96 -10.93 -5.54 -17.74
N GLN A 97 -10.72 -6.63 -17.02
CA GLN A 97 -11.19 -7.95 -17.45
C GLN A 97 -12.65 -8.23 -17.09
N ARG A 98 -13.13 -7.70 -15.97
CA ARG A 98 -14.45 -8.04 -15.42
C ARG A 98 -15.40 -6.86 -15.32
N GLY A 99 -14.93 -5.64 -15.54
CA GLY A 99 -15.73 -4.42 -15.35
C GLY A 99 -16.06 -4.10 -13.88
N VAL A 100 -15.52 -4.88 -12.93
CA VAL A 100 -15.83 -4.73 -11.50
C VAL A 100 -14.73 -3.94 -10.80
N ARG A 101 -15.14 -2.99 -9.97
CA ARG A 101 -14.24 -2.23 -9.10
C ARG A 101 -14.19 -2.89 -7.73
N ILE A 102 -12.98 -3.18 -7.27
CA ILE A 102 -12.72 -3.68 -5.92
C ILE A 102 -11.65 -2.76 -5.33
N PRO A 103 -11.69 -2.38 -4.04
CA PRO A 103 -10.59 -1.63 -3.45
C PRO A 103 -9.29 -2.45 -3.53
N CYS A 104 -8.12 -1.88 -3.24
CA CYS A 104 -6.90 -2.68 -3.10
C CYS A 104 -6.70 -3.13 -1.64
N ALA A 105 -6.09 -4.31 -1.42
CA ALA A 105 -5.83 -4.82 -0.07
C ALA A 105 -4.81 -3.98 0.71
N GLY A 106 -3.96 -3.23 -0.01
CA GLY A 106 -2.94 -2.39 0.61
C GLY A 106 -3.47 -1.10 1.24
N LEU A 107 -4.77 -0.79 1.08
CA LEU A 107 -5.40 0.43 1.61
C LEU A 107 -4.69 1.73 1.20
N CYS A 108 -3.95 1.72 0.09
CA CYS A 108 -3.14 2.86 -0.35
C CYS A 108 -3.98 4.10 -0.66
N PHE A 109 -5.28 3.93 -0.95
CA PHE A 109 -6.23 5.01 -1.17
C PHE A 109 -6.62 5.77 0.12
N LEU A 110 -6.30 5.20 1.28
CA LEU A 110 -6.43 5.83 2.60
C LEU A 110 -5.14 6.52 3.05
N THR A 111 -4.10 6.50 2.22
CA THR A 111 -2.79 7.12 2.50
C THR A 111 -2.36 8.02 1.34
N GLY A 112 -1.24 8.74 1.50
CA GLY A 112 -0.61 9.52 0.42
C GLY A 112 0.09 8.67 -0.66
N PHE A 113 -0.12 7.35 -0.67
CA PHE A 113 0.55 6.44 -1.59
C PHE A 113 -0.18 6.27 -2.93
N CYS A 114 -1.49 6.57 -2.99
CA CYS A 114 -2.30 6.38 -4.19
C CYS A 114 -1.89 7.30 -5.35
N THR A 115 -1.99 6.80 -6.58
CA THR A 115 -1.79 7.55 -7.84
C THR A 115 -3.10 7.93 -8.53
N SER A 116 -4.26 7.68 -7.89
CA SER A 116 -5.60 7.98 -8.40
C SER A 116 -5.93 7.29 -9.74
N CYS A 117 -5.69 5.97 -9.82
CA CYS A 117 -6.02 5.18 -11.00
C CYS A 117 -7.55 5.02 -11.22
N PRO A 118 -7.99 4.59 -12.42
CA PRO A 118 -9.41 4.49 -12.76
C PRO A 118 -10.26 3.54 -11.91
N VAL A 119 -9.65 2.68 -11.08
CA VAL A 119 -10.38 1.85 -10.11
C VAL A 119 -11.15 2.71 -9.11
N ASN A 120 -10.64 3.90 -8.77
CA ASN A 120 -11.23 4.81 -7.79
C ASN A 120 -11.57 4.11 -6.45
N CYS A 121 -10.60 3.41 -5.84
CA CYS A 121 -10.81 2.63 -4.62
C CYS A 121 -11.50 3.39 -3.48
N ARG A 122 -11.31 4.71 -3.38
CA ARG A 122 -11.91 5.55 -2.33
C ARG A 122 -13.43 5.69 -2.48
N GLY A 123 -13.94 5.66 -3.71
CA GLY A 123 -15.36 5.77 -4.01
C GLY A 123 -16.08 4.42 -4.03
N ILE A 124 -15.44 3.34 -3.60
CA ILE A 124 -16.06 2.01 -3.53
C ILE A 124 -16.57 1.80 -2.11
N GLU A 125 -17.87 1.61 -2.00
CA GLU A 125 -18.48 1.21 -0.74
C GLU A 125 -18.19 -0.28 -0.48
N VAL A 126 -17.79 -0.57 0.75
CA VAL A 126 -17.52 -1.93 1.22
C VAL A 126 -18.42 -2.16 2.40
N GLU A 127 -19.38 -3.06 2.21
CA GLU A 127 -20.26 -3.54 3.26
C GLU A 127 -19.48 -4.46 4.19
N VAL A 128 -19.68 -4.27 5.48
CA VAL A 128 -19.06 -5.09 6.52
C VAL A 128 -20.15 -5.38 7.54
N ASP A 129 -20.43 -6.66 7.73
CA ASP A 129 -21.42 -7.11 8.72
C ASP A 129 -20.89 -6.92 10.14
N GLU A 130 -21.72 -6.36 11.02
CA GLU A 130 -21.33 -6.06 12.39
C GLU A 130 -21.21 -7.31 13.26
N GLU A 131 -21.99 -8.36 12.99
CA GLU A 131 -21.92 -9.61 13.73
C GLU A 131 -20.62 -10.36 13.42
N ASP A 132 -20.25 -10.41 12.13
CA ASP A 132 -18.96 -10.93 11.67
C ASP A 132 -17.78 -10.17 12.30
N LEU A 133 -17.89 -8.83 12.38
CA LEU A 133 -16.88 -8.02 13.06
C LEU A 133 -16.77 -8.36 14.55
N ARG A 134 -17.90 -8.45 15.27
CA ARG A 134 -17.89 -8.84 16.70
C ARG A 134 -17.28 -10.22 16.89
N TYR A 135 -17.63 -11.17 16.03
CA TYR A 135 -17.08 -12.52 16.04
C TYR A 135 -15.55 -12.49 15.82
N ALA A 136 -15.09 -11.80 14.78
CA ALA A 136 -13.68 -11.70 14.45
C ALA A 136 -12.86 -11.02 15.56
N VAL A 137 -13.37 -9.93 16.13
CA VAL A 137 -12.72 -9.22 17.24
C VAL A 137 -12.54 -10.16 18.44
N LYS A 138 -13.61 -10.84 18.86
CA LYS A 138 -13.56 -11.78 19.98
C LYS A 138 -12.60 -12.93 19.70
N ARG A 139 -12.58 -13.46 18.48
CA ARG A 139 -11.74 -14.60 18.12
C ARG A 139 -10.26 -14.25 18.07
N LEU A 140 -9.91 -13.07 17.55
CA LEU A 140 -8.52 -12.65 17.37
C LEU A 140 -7.90 -12.07 18.64
N SER A 141 -8.67 -11.33 19.43
CA SER A 141 -8.16 -10.62 20.61
C SER A 141 -8.52 -11.26 21.94
N GLY A 142 -9.49 -12.18 21.95
CA GLY A 142 -10.08 -12.74 23.18
C GLY A 142 -11.04 -11.80 23.90
N GLU A 143 -11.19 -10.56 23.43
CA GLU A 143 -12.00 -9.53 24.08
C GLU A 143 -13.35 -9.38 23.36
N ALA A 144 -14.45 -9.35 24.11
CA ALA A 144 -15.76 -9.03 23.55
C ALA A 144 -15.93 -7.51 23.43
N PRO A 145 -16.17 -6.97 22.22
CA PRO A 145 -16.40 -5.53 22.07
C PRO A 145 -17.75 -5.13 22.67
N GLU A 146 -17.77 -3.95 23.30
CA GLU A 146 -19.01 -3.28 23.72
C GLU A 146 -19.79 -2.86 22.47
N GLU A 147 -19.10 -2.25 21.53
CA GLU A 147 -19.66 -1.67 20.31
C GLU A 147 -18.71 -1.90 19.14
N VAL A 148 -19.25 -2.16 17.96
CA VAL A 148 -18.54 -2.10 16.69
C VAL A 148 -19.38 -1.29 15.73
N GLY A 149 -18.77 -0.70 14.72
CA GLY A 149 -19.51 -0.06 13.64
C GLY A 149 -18.60 0.46 12.54
N VAL A 150 -19.22 0.97 11.49
CA VAL A 150 -18.53 1.46 10.29
C VAL A 150 -18.74 2.97 10.16
N ALA A 151 -17.64 3.71 10.05
CA ALA A 151 -17.60 5.15 9.81
C ALA A 151 -16.71 5.44 8.59
N GLY A 152 -17.33 5.48 7.41
CA GLY A 152 -16.62 5.69 6.13
C GLY A 152 -15.52 4.64 5.90
N PRO A 153 -14.23 5.05 5.80
CA PRO A 153 -13.11 4.13 5.60
C PRO A 153 -12.61 3.46 6.90
N VAL A 154 -13.26 3.69 8.04
CA VAL A 154 -12.85 3.18 9.35
C VAL A 154 -13.93 2.26 9.92
N VAL A 155 -13.50 1.13 10.48
CA VAL A 155 -14.28 0.33 11.42
C VAL A 155 -13.79 0.66 12.82
N TYR A 156 -14.71 1.03 13.70
CA TYR A 156 -14.38 1.27 15.10
C TYR A 156 -14.77 0.06 15.96
N VAL A 157 -13.98 -0.20 16.98
CA VAL A 157 -14.18 -1.27 17.97
C VAL A 157 -14.02 -0.66 19.34
N ARG A 158 -15.09 -0.61 20.12
CA ARG A 158 -15.08 -0.10 21.49
C ARG A 158 -14.96 -1.25 22.47
N LEU A 159 -13.97 -1.17 23.37
CA LEU A 159 -13.77 -2.19 24.40
C LEU A 159 -14.38 -1.75 25.74
N LYS A 160 -15.00 -2.70 26.44
CA LYS A 160 -15.57 -2.49 27.77
C LYS A 160 -14.46 -2.24 28.79
N ALA A 161 -14.38 -1.00 29.30
CA ALA A 161 -13.45 -0.59 30.38
C ALA A 161 -11.98 -1.04 30.18
N ALA A 162 -11.44 -0.84 28.96
CA ALA A 162 -10.04 -1.17 28.66
C ALA A 162 -9.08 -0.04 29.06
N SER A 163 -7.92 -0.42 29.62
CA SER A 163 -6.79 0.50 29.76
C SER A 163 -6.22 0.85 28.37
N ARG A 164 -5.52 1.98 28.28
CA ARG A 164 -4.83 2.40 27.03
C ARG A 164 -3.86 1.34 26.51
N SER A 165 -3.15 0.63 27.40
CA SER A 165 -2.23 -0.44 27.02
C SER A 165 -2.96 -1.65 26.43
N ARG A 166 -4.11 -2.02 27.01
CA ARG A 166 -4.97 -3.09 26.50
C ARG A 166 -5.55 -2.74 25.13
N ALA A 167 -6.09 -1.52 24.95
CA ALA A 167 -6.60 -1.06 23.66
C ALA A 167 -5.53 -1.08 22.56
N ARG A 168 -4.29 -0.66 22.86
CA ARG A 168 -3.17 -0.74 21.91
C ARG A 168 -2.78 -2.17 21.54
N ARG A 169 -2.88 -3.12 22.48
CA ARG A 169 -2.62 -4.54 22.20
C ARG A 169 -3.66 -5.08 21.22
N VAL A 170 -4.94 -4.91 21.53
CA VAL A 170 -6.05 -5.32 20.67
C VAL A 170 -5.96 -4.65 19.30
N ALA A 171 -5.65 -3.35 19.24
CA ALA A 171 -5.46 -2.65 17.98
C ALA A 171 -4.39 -3.28 17.08
N ARG A 172 -3.31 -3.84 17.66
CA ARG A 172 -2.27 -4.55 16.89
C ARG A 172 -2.76 -5.90 16.37
N GLU A 173 -3.48 -6.66 17.20
CA GLU A 173 -4.05 -7.97 16.85
C GLU A 173 -5.08 -7.83 15.71
N LEU A 174 -5.92 -6.80 15.76
CA LEU A 174 -6.97 -6.56 14.77
C LEU A 174 -6.46 -5.97 13.44
N ARG A 175 -5.17 -5.59 13.32
CA ARG A 175 -4.61 -5.06 12.06
C ARG A 175 -4.73 -6.05 10.90
N VAL A 176 -4.79 -7.35 11.18
CA VAL A 176 -4.98 -8.39 10.16
C VAL A 176 -6.34 -8.26 9.44
N LEU A 177 -7.34 -7.64 10.08
CA LEU A 177 -8.66 -7.44 9.49
C LEU A 177 -8.64 -6.35 8.42
N GLU A 178 -7.78 -5.33 8.55
CA GLU A 178 -7.73 -4.18 7.63
C GLU A 178 -7.69 -4.56 6.14
N PRO A 179 -6.78 -5.43 5.67
CA PRO A 179 -6.75 -5.87 4.28
C PRO A 179 -7.90 -6.79 3.88
N LEU A 180 -8.62 -7.40 4.83
CA LEU A 180 -9.76 -8.28 4.56
C LEU A 180 -11.03 -7.46 4.33
N ILE A 181 -11.34 -6.57 5.28
CA ILE A 181 -12.54 -5.72 5.27
C ILE A 181 -12.35 -4.43 4.46
N ARG A 182 -11.14 -4.21 3.93
CA ARG A 182 -10.75 -3.04 3.13
C ARG A 182 -11.03 -1.69 3.80
N LYS A 183 -10.93 -1.64 5.13
CA LYS A 183 -11.09 -0.46 5.99
C LYS A 183 -10.02 -0.44 7.07
N ARG A 184 -9.76 0.73 7.66
CA ARG A 184 -8.90 0.86 8.84
C ARG A 184 -9.61 0.38 10.09
N VAL A 185 -8.89 -0.22 11.04
CA VAL A 185 -9.47 -0.57 12.34
C VAL A 185 -9.00 0.41 13.40
N ALA A 186 -9.95 1.07 14.06
CA ALA A 186 -9.72 1.93 15.21
C ALA A 186 -10.26 1.26 16.48
N VAL A 187 -9.42 1.13 17.50
CA VAL A 187 -9.85 0.60 18.81
C VAL A 187 -9.98 1.75 19.78
N LEU A 188 -11.19 1.94 20.30
CA LEU A 188 -11.58 3.01 21.19
C LEU A 188 -11.68 2.50 22.63
N THR A 189 -11.30 3.36 23.57
CA THR A 189 -11.51 3.21 25.01
C THR A 189 -12.81 3.87 25.45
N ARG A 190 -13.26 3.55 26.67
CA ARG A 190 -14.51 4.09 27.23
C ARG A 190 -14.42 5.63 27.35
N GLY A 191 -15.37 6.34 26.76
CA GLY A 191 -15.43 7.81 26.77
C GLY A 191 -14.81 8.51 25.56
N GLU A 192 -14.14 7.81 24.64
CA GLU A 192 -13.75 8.40 23.36
C GLU A 192 -14.98 8.51 22.45
N PRO A 193 -15.25 9.67 21.82
CA PRO A 193 -16.40 9.83 20.95
C PRO A 193 -16.33 8.84 19.78
N CYS A 194 -17.48 8.35 19.32
CA CYS A 194 -17.53 7.58 18.08
C CYS A 194 -17.05 8.45 16.92
N LEU A 195 -16.36 7.86 15.96
CA LEU A 195 -15.98 8.55 14.74
C LEU A 195 -17.25 8.84 13.94
N SER A 196 -17.60 10.11 13.77
CA SER A 196 -18.70 10.54 12.92
C SER A 196 -18.29 10.47 11.45
N SER A 197 -19.19 9.97 10.61
CA SER A 197 -19.08 9.97 9.15
C SER A 197 -19.03 11.41 8.65
N GLY A 198 -17.84 11.89 8.30
CA GLY A 198 -17.62 13.12 7.52
C GLY A 198 -17.25 12.78 6.10
#